data_AF-A0A3P6RF79-F1
#
_entry.id   AF-A0A3P6RF79-F1
#
_cell.length_a   1.000
_cell.length_b   1.000
_cell.length_c   1.000
_cell.angle_alpha   90.00
_cell.angle_beta   90.00
_cell.angle_gamma   90.00
#
_symmetry.space_group_name_H-M   'P 1'
#
loop_
_entity.id
_entity.type
_entity.pdbx_description
1 polymer ?
#
loop_
_entity_poly.entity_id
_entity_poly.type
_entity_poly.pdbx_seq_one_letter_code
_entity_poly.pdbx_strand_id
1 'polypeptide(L)'
;MSPFTSAFLDNPSLFDPRTSAGMLSHKNHSYSLFAIVTHIGDSSGAGHYISYVRRNQNKWYRCDDHQIKEVHYGDVVMTEAYLLFYQLTQLRLK
;
A
#
# COMPACT_ATOMS: atom_id res chain seq x y z
N MET A 1 -11.17 9.62 -3.96
CA MET A 1 -9.94 10.04 -3.24
C MET A 1 -8.75 9.68 -4.10
N SER A 2 -7.85 10.62 -4.40
CA SER A 2 -6.62 10.31 -5.14
C SER A 2 -5.62 9.62 -4.20
N PRO A 3 -4.95 8.54 -4.62
CA PRO A 3 -4.01 7.84 -3.76
C PRO A 3 -2.80 8.74 -3.45
N PHE A 4 -2.47 8.89 -2.16
CA PHE A 4 -1.27 9.58 -1.72
C PHE A 4 -0.08 8.65 -1.92
N THR A 5 0.78 8.94 -2.90
CA THR A 5 1.99 8.14 -3.18
C THR A 5 3.25 8.88 -2.74
N SER A 6 4.24 8.15 -2.21
CA SER A 6 5.50 8.75 -1.76
C SER A 6 6.29 9.44 -2.87
N ALA A 7 6.04 9.09 -4.14
CA ALA A 7 6.60 9.76 -5.31
C ALA A 7 6.30 11.27 -5.35
N PHE A 8 5.25 11.73 -4.66
CA PHE A 8 4.90 13.16 -4.57
C PHE A 8 5.78 13.95 -3.59
N LEU A 9 6.47 13.28 -2.65
CA LEU A 9 7.37 13.95 -1.70
C LEU A 9 8.77 14.16 -2.28
N ASP A 10 9.23 13.23 -3.12
CA ASP A 10 10.55 13.31 -3.75
C ASP A 10 10.62 14.38 -4.85
N ASN A 11 9.48 14.83 -5.38
CA ASN A 11 9.42 15.92 -6.34
C ASN A 11 8.16 16.82 -6.17
N PRO A 12 8.24 17.89 -5.36
CA PRO A 12 7.11 18.78 -5.11
C PRO A 12 6.62 19.57 -6.33
N SER A 13 7.36 19.59 -7.44
CA SER A 13 6.90 20.23 -8.69
C SER A 13 5.81 19.44 -9.44
N LEU A 14 5.50 18.21 -8.99
CA LEU A 14 4.41 17.39 -9.53
C LEU A 14 3.02 17.84 -9.03
N PHE A 15 2.93 18.88 -8.19
CA PHE A 15 1.68 19.51 -7.73
C PHE A 15 1.07 20.47 -8.76
N ASP A 16 1.27 20.27 -10.07
CA ASP A 16 0.50 21.02 -11.09
C ASP A 16 -0.74 20.23 -11.53
N PRO A 17 -1.95 20.64 -11.11
CA PRO A 17 -3.20 20.00 -11.51
C PRO A 17 -3.49 20.11 -13.02
N ARG A 18 -2.74 20.91 -13.79
CA ARG A 18 -2.83 20.98 -15.26
C ARG A 18 -1.87 20.03 -15.97
N THR A 19 -0.88 19.48 -15.28
CA THR A 19 0.04 18.49 -15.85
C THR A 19 -0.57 17.09 -15.69
N SER A 20 -1.67 16.89 -16.41
CA SER A 20 -2.39 15.63 -16.52
C SER A 20 -1.46 14.48 -16.94
N ALA A 21 -1.36 13.46 -16.09
CA ALA A 21 -1.09 12.05 -16.41
C ALA A 21 0.17 11.67 -17.24
N GLY A 22 0.97 12.61 -17.74
CA GLY A 22 1.87 12.36 -18.88
C GLY A 22 3.37 12.57 -18.67
N MET A 23 3.83 13.04 -17.51
CA MET A 23 5.25 13.42 -17.32
C MET A 23 6.01 12.70 -16.21
N LEU A 24 5.42 11.69 -15.56
CA LEU A 24 6.22 10.71 -14.86
C LEU A 24 6.99 9.92 -15.92
N SER A 25 8.26 10.25 -16.12
CA SER A 25 9.21 9.42 -16.85
C SER A 25 9.00 7.98 -16.37
N HIS A 26 8.38 7.16 -17.21
CA HIS A 26 8.00 5.78 -16.89
C HIS A 26 9.28 4.94 -16.78
N LYS A 27 10.05 5.14 -15.71
CA LYS A 27 10.98 4.13 -15.25
C LYS A 27 10.11 2.97 -14.77
N ASN A 28 10.15 1.87 -15.51
CA ASN A 28 9.43 0.63 -15.20
C ASN A 28 10.00 -0.01 -13.93
N HIS A 29 9.66 0.58 -12.79
CA HIS A 29 9.95 0.11 -11.45
C HIS A 29 8.91 -0.92 -11.06
N SER A 30 9.37 -2.11 -10.69
CA SER A 30 8.48 -3.15 -10.16
C SER A 30 8.33 -2.93 -8.66
N TYR A 31 7.10 -2.92 -8.18
CA TYR A 31 6.78 -2.83 -6.77
C TYR A 31 6.05 -4.08 -6.33
N SER A 32 6.29 -4.52 -5.09
CA SER A 32 5.56 -5.61 -4.48
C SER A 32 4.88 -5.13 -3.23
N LEU A 33 3.59 -5.44 -3.12
CA LEU A 33 2.83 -5.24 -1.90
C LEU A 33 3.46 -6.06 -0.78
N PHE A 34 3.60 -5.45 0.40
CA PHE A 34 4.10 -6.15 1.58
C PHE A 34 3.29 -5.87 2.86
N ALA A 35 2.48 -4.81 2.89
CA ALA A 35 1.52 -4.63 3.96
C ALA A 35 0.23 -3.93 3.49
N ILE A 36 -0.87 -4.25 4.16
CA ILE A 36 -2.18 -3.62 4.00
C ILE A 36 -2.65 -3.20 5.39
N VAL A 37 -3.27 -2.02 5.48
CA VAL A 37 -4.07 -1.63 6.65
C VAL A 37 -5.52 -1.54 6.20
N THR A 38 -6.40 -2.18 6.96
CA THR A 38 -7.85 -2.14 6.77
C THR A 38 -8.46 -1.43 7.97
N HIS A 39 -9.41 -0.56 7.69
CA HIS A 39 -10.26 0.07 8.69
C HIS A 39 -11.59 -0.68 8.74
N ILE A 40 -12.04 -1.03 9.94
CA ILE A 40 -13.30 -1.71 10.20
C ILE A 40 -14.19 -0.74 10.95
N GLY A 41 -15.24 -0.28 10.28
CA GLY A 41 -16.25 0.61 10.85
C GLY A 41 -16.79 1.59 9.82
N ASP A 42 -18.00 2.11 10.07
CA ASP A 42 -18.71 2.95 9.09
C ASP A 42 -18.30 4.43 9.16
N SER A 43 -17.57 4.83 10.20
CA SER A 43 -17.21 6.24 10.44
C SER A 43 -15.70 6.46 10.39
N SER A 44 -15.28 7.61 9.88
CA SER A 44 -13.85 7.98 9.86
C SER A 44 -13.30 8.36 11.23
N GLY A 45 -14.16 8.76 12.17
CA GLY A 45 -13.78 9.18 13.53
C GLY A 45 -13.73 8.04 14.55
N ALA A 46 -14.29 6.87 14.23
CA ALA A 46 -14.32 5.71 15.10
C ALA A 46 -14.35 4.42 14.28
N GLY A 47 -13.52 3.45 14.68
CA GLY A 47 -13.47 2.11 14.10
C GLY A 47 -12.22 1.39 14.59
N HIS A 48 -11.90 0.27 13.94
CA HIS A 48 -10.77 -0.58 14.33
C HIS A 48 -9.82 -0.79 13.16
N TYR A 49 -8.53 -0.62 13.38
CA TYR A 49 -7.52 -0.82 12.35
C TYR A 49 -6.83 -2.15 12.55
N ILE A 50 -6.83 -2.97 11.51
CA ILE A 50 -6.04 -4.20 11.46
C ILE A 50 -5.04 -4.12 10.32
N SER A 51 -3.94 -4.86 10.45
CA SER A 51 -2.93 -4.92 9.40
C SER A 51 -2.70 -6.34 8.91
N TYR A 52 -2.41 -6.46 7.62
CA TYR A 52 -1.96 -7.69 7.00
C TYR A 52 -0.54 -7.46 6.51
N VAL A 53 0.42 -8.23 7.01
CA VAL A 53 1.84 -8.04 6.71
C VAL A 53 2.42 -9.31 6.12
N ARG A 54 3.13 -9.16 4.99
CA ARG A 54 3.88 -10.24 4.36
C ARG A 54 5.27 -10.33 4.99
N ARG A 55 5.62 -11.51 5.47
CA ARG A 55 6.95 -11.83 6.01
C ARG A 55 7.43 -13.17 5.43
N ASN A 56 8.72 -13.47 5.61
CA ASN A 56 9.39 -14.77 5.39
C ASN A 56 8.68 -15.75 4.43
N GLN A 57 9.27 -16.02 3.27
CA GLN A 57 8.74 -17.00 2.30
C GLN A 57 7.30 -16.70 1.82
N ASN A 58 6.94 -15.41 1.66
CA ASN A 58 5.62 -14.96 1.21
C ASN A 58 4.44 -15.34 2.12
N LYS A 59 4.69 -15.61 3.40
CA LYS A 59 3.64 -15.85 4.38
C LYS A 59 3.00 -14.53 4.80
N TRP A 60 1.68 -14.55 4.99
CA TRP A 60 0.92 -13.38 5.40
C TRP A 60 0.42 -13.55 6.82
N TYR A 61 0.40 -12.45 7.55
CA TYR A 61 -0.03 -12.40 8.94
C TYR A 61 -1.07 -11.32 9.12
N ARG A 62 -2.23 -11.67 9.68
CA ARG A 62 -3.23 -10.74 10.18
C ARG A 62 -2.83 -10.35 11.60
N CYS A 63 -2.56 -9.07 11.79
CA CYS A 63 -2.19 -8.45 13.07
C CYS A 63 -3.36 -7.58 13.52
N ASP A 64 -4.01 -8.02 14.60
CA ASP A 64 -5.17 -7.41 15.22
C ASP A 64 -4.82 -7.16 16.69
N ASP A 65 -4.29 -5.97 16.97
CA ASP A 65 -3.64 -5.59 18.21
C ASP A 65 -2.61 -6.63 18.67
N HIS A 66 -2.92 -7.37 19.73
CA HIS A 66 -2.07 -8.41 20.32
C HIS A 66 -2.24 -9.78 19.64
N GLN A 67 -3.27 -9.96 18.79
CA GLN A 67 -3.55 -11.21 18.11
C GLN A 67 -2.90 -11.24 16.73
N ILE A 68 -1.88 -12.08 16.59
CA ILE A 68 -1.19 -12.30 15.33
C ILE A 68 -1.52 -13.71 14.82
N LYS A 69 -2.05 -13.82 13.60
CA LYS A 69 -2.42 -15.09 12.97
C LYS A 69 -1.87 -15.18 11.55
N GLU A 70 -1.27 -16.32 11.19
CA GLU A 70 -0.94 -16.60 9.79
C GLU A 70 -2.23 -16.76 8.98
N VAL A 71 -2.28 -16.16 7.78
CA VAL A 71 -3.44 -16.18 6.89
C VAL A 71 -3.00 -16.48 5.46
N HIS A 72 -3.94 -16.93 4.63
CA HIS A 72 -3.64 -17.16 3.22
C HIS A 72 -3.67 -15.84 2.45
N TYR A 73 -2.91 -15.78 1.36
CA TYR A 73 -2.91 -14.62 0.48
C TYR A 73 -4.32 -14.33 -0.10
N GLY A 74 -5.13 -15.37 -0.32
CA GLY A 74 -6.53 -15.23 -0.74
C GLY A 74 -7.36 -14.38 0.23
N ASP A 75 -7.14 -14.53 1.54
CA ASP A 75 -7.84 -13.74 2.56
C ASP A 75 -7.40 -12.27 2.49
N VAL A 76 -6.11 -12.04 2.24
CA VAL A 76 -5.51 -10.70 2.17
C VAL A 76 -6.06 -9.89 1.00
N VAL A 77 -6.19 -10.50 -0.19
CA VAL A 77 -6.68 -9.79 -1.39
C VAL A 77 -8.17 -9.46 -1.35
N MET A 78 -8.93 -10.13 -0.49
CA MET A 78 -10.36 -9.88 -0.29
C MET A 78 -10.63 -8.75 0.73
N THR A 79 -9.59 -8.20 1.35
CA THR A 79 -9.75 -7.13 2.35
C THR A 79 -10.08 -5.80 1.70
N GLU A 80 -10.93 -5.02 2.37
CA GLU A 80 -11.16 -3.62 2.03
C GLU A 80 -9.93 -2.80 2.48
N ALA A 81 -9.00 -2.60 1.55
CA ALA A 81 -7.75 -1.92 1.85
C ALA A 81 -7.98 -0.42 2.06
N TYR A 82 -7.56 0.09 3.21
CA TYR A 82 -7.53 1.53 3.50
C TYR A 82 -6.16 2.13 3.14
N LEU A 83 -5.07 1.48 3.54
CA LEU A 83 -3.70 1.84 3.15
C LEU A 83 -2.98 0.64 2.54
N LEU A 84 -2.22 0.88 1.48
CA LEU A 84 -1.40 -0.13 0.81
C LEU A 84 0.07 0.29 0.87
N PHE A 85 0.92 -0.63 1.34
CA PHE A 85 2.36 -0.42 1.43
C PHE A 85 3.09 -1.30 0.43
N TYR A 86 3.74 -0.64 -0.52
CA TYR A 86 4.53 -1.26 -1.57
C TYR A 86 6.01 -0.98 -1.35
N GLN A 87 6.83 -1.99 -1.60
CA GLN A 87 8.29 -1.84 -1.65
C GLN A 87 8.77 -2.04 -3.09
N LEU A 88 9.80 -1.28 -3.46
CA LEU A 88 10.44 -1.42 -4.75
C LEU A 88 11.19 -2.74 -4.81
N THR A 89 10.83 -3.61 -5.75
CA THR A 89 11.48 -4.92 -5.93
C THR A 89 12.60 -4.89 -6.96
N GLN A 90 12.53 -3.98 -7.93
CA GLN A 90 13.58 -3.84 -8.93
C GLN A 90 13.76 -2.38 -9.35
N LEU A 91 14.95 -1.86 -9.04
CA LEU A 91 15.47 -0.64 -9.65
C LEU A 91 15.97 -0.97 -11.05
N ARG A 92 15.21 -0.59 -12.09
CA ARG A 92 15.78 -0.52 -13.44
C ARG A 92 16.55 0.78 -13.58
N LEU A 93 17.87 0.70 -13.41
CA LEU A 93 18.79 1.76 -13.78
C LEU A 93 19.11 1.61 -15.28
N LYS A 94 19.14 2.74 -16.01
CA LYS A 94 19.54 2.79 -17.42
C LYS A 94 21.05 2.65 -17.54
#